data_AF-A0A0S4QYJ7-F1
#
_entry.id   AF-A0A0S4QYJ7-F1
#
_cell.length_a   1.000
_cell.length_b   1.000
_cell.length_c   1.000
_cell.angle_alpha   90.00
_cell.angle_beta   90.00
_cell.angle_gamma   90.00
#
_symmetry.space_group_name_H-M   'P 1'
#
loop_
_entity.id
_entity.type
_entity.pdbx_description
1 polymer ?
#
loop_
_entity_poly.entity_id
_entity_poly.type
_entity_poly.pdbx_seq_one_letter_code
_entity_poly.pdbx_strand_id
1 'polypeptide(L)' 'MSRSLTNTPVLSTLEWRRPSHPAHPASDVLEVAVDGTRVLIRSGLGPALRSSPAALANFVQAAKDGDFDDLLPTAP' A
#
# COMPACT_ATOMS: atom_id res chain seq x y z
N MET A 1 20.44 -10.99 31.93
CA MET A 1 19.27 -11.33 31.08
C MET A 1 18.89 -10.11 30.27
N SER A 2 19.28 -10.03 29.00
CA SER A 2 18.87 -8.95 28.11
C SER A 2 18.44 -9.55 26.78
N ARG A 3 17.17 -9.33 26.42
CA ARG A 3 16.46 -9.95 25.30
C ARG A 3 17.08 -9.55 23.97
N SER A 4 17.47 -10.55 23.17
CA SER A 4 17.81 -10.36 21.75
C SER A 4 16.62 -9.74 21.03
N LEU A 5 16.78 -8.50 20.57
CA LEU A 5 15.83 -7.86 19.68
C LEU A 5 15.90 -8.56 18.33
N THR A 6 14.81 -9.28 18.08
CA THR A 6 14.32 -9.87 16.84
C THR A 6 15.05 -9.39 15.59
N ASN A 7 15.64 -10.36 14.90
CA ASN A 7 16.14 -10.27 13.54
C ASN A 7 15.02 -9.76 12.61
N THR A 8 14.90 -8.44 12.45
CA THR A 8 14.01 -7.84 11.46
C THR A 8 14.41 -8.41 10.12
N PRO A 9 13.55 -9.16 9.41
CA PRO A 9 13.88 -9.60 8.07
C PRO A 9 14.17 -8.34 7.27
N VAL A 10 15.42 -8.20 6.82
CA VAL A 10 15.80 -7.17 5.87
C VAL A 10 15.01 -7.52 4.62
N LEU A 11 13.83 -6.92 4.48
CA LEU A 11 13.14 -6.88 3.20
C LEU A 11 14.20 -6.34 2.25
N SER A 12 14.59 -7.13 1.26
CA SER A 12 15.37 -6.70 0.10
C SER A 12 14.99 -5.25 -0.22
N THR A 13 15.94 -4.37 -0.58
CA THR A 13 15.66 -2.96 -0.90
C THR A 13 14.66 -2.86 -2.05
N LEU A 14 13.38 -2.99 -1.72
CA LEU A 14 12.25 -3.00 -2.61
C LEU A 14 12.00 -1.54 -2.97
N GLU A 15 11.88 -1.30 -4.26
CA GLU A 15 11.58 0.04 -4.76
C GLU A 15 10.12 0.36 -4.45
N TRP A 16 9.91 1.14 -3.38
CA TRP A 16 8.59 1.65 -3.02
C TRP A 16 8.24 2.82 -3.92
N ARG A 17 7.09 2.71 -4.60
CA ARG A 17 6.58 3.75 -5.49
C ARG A 17 5.37 4.43 -4.85
N ARG A 18 5.36 5.76 -4.88
CA ARG A 18 4.24 6.60 -4.46
C ARG A 18 3.45 7.09 -5.68
N PRO A 19 2.17 7.42 -5.52
CA PRO A 19 1.42 8.17 -6.51
C PRO A 19 2.11 9.50 -6.81
N SER A 20 2.29 9.84 -8.08
CA SER A 20 2.92 11.10 -8.50
C SER A 20 2.10 12.34 -8.15
N HIS A 21 0.79 12.18 -8.00
CA HIS A 21 -0.15 13.24 -7.63
C HIS A 21 -0.99 12.76 -6.45
N PRO A 22 -0.48 12.83 -5.21
CA PRO A 22 -1.28 12.52 -4.04
C PRO A 22 -2.41 13.55 -3.92
N ALA A 23 -3.63 13.06 -3.66
CA ALA A 23 -4.82 13.93 -3.52
C ALA A 23 -4.67 14.98 -2.40
N HIS A 24 -3.81 14.72 -1.41
CA HIS A 24 -3.39 15.69 -0.40
C HIS A 24 -1.93 15.44 0.04
N PRO A 25 -1.09 16.48 0.16
CA PRO A 25 0.34 16.32 0.49
C PRO A 25 0.59 15.91 1.95
N ALA A 26 -0.42 15.98 2.82
CA ALA A 26 -0.35 15.61 4.24
C ALA A 26 -1.07 14.28 4.58
N SER A 27 -1.72 13.64 3.60
CA SER A 27 -2.46 12.40 3.83
C SER A 27 -1.52 11.21 3.90
N ASP A 28 -1.92 10.19 4.66
CA ASP A 28 -1.19 8.93 4.77
C ASP A 28 -1.15 8.23 3.40
N VAL A 29 -0.09 8.51 2.62
CA VAL A 29 -0.01 8.12 1.21
C VAL A 29 0.22 6.62 1.10
N LEU A 30 -0.56 5.96 0.26
CA LEU A 30 -0.37 4.56 -0.07
C LEU A 30 0.88 4.37 -0.94
N GLU A 31 1.81 3.53 -0.51
CA GLU A 31 3.00 3.14 -1.25
C GLU A 31 2.88 1.68 -1.73
N VAL A 32 3.44 1.38 -2.90
CA VAL A 32 3.37 0.05 -3.52
C VAL A 32 4.76 -0.43 -3.93
N ALA A 33 5.06 -1.71 -3.72
CA ALA A 33 6.25 -2.38 -4.22
C ALA A 33 5.92 -3.77 -4.79
N VAL A 34 6.78 -4.30 -5.66
CA VAL A 34 6.63 -5.64 -6.25
C VAL A 34 7.70 -6.56 -5.68
N ASP A 35 7.26 -7.69 -5.12
CA ASP A 35 8.10 -8.75 -4.55
C ASP A 35 7.79 -10.08 -5.26
N GLY A 36 8.54 -10.35 -6.33
CA GLY A 36 8.33 -11.52 -7.18
C GLY A 36 6.91 -11.58 -7.76
N THR A 37 6.12 -12.57 -7.34
CA THR A 37 4.73 -12.74 -7.78
C THR A 37 3.71 -12.04 -6.88
N ARG A 38 4.15 -11.17 -5.97
CA ARG A 38 3.30 -10.49 -4.99
C ARG A 38 3.48 -8.98 -5.07
N VAL A 39 2.43 -8.27 -4.71
CA VAL A 39 2.43 -6.82 -4.51
C VAL A 39 2.41 -6.55 -3.02
N LEU A 40 3.26 -5.65 -2.58
CA LEU A 40 3.23 -5.09 -1.24
C LEU A 40 2.60 -3.70 -1.27
N ILE A 41 1.70 -3.42 -0.33
CA ILE A 41 0.95 -2.18 -0.19
C ILE A 41 1.10 -1.72 1.25
N ARG A 42 1.43 -0.46 1.51
CA ARG A 42 1.41 0.12 2.86
C ARG A 42 0.93 1.55 2.82
N SER A 43 0.47 2.10 3.93
CA SER A 43 0.53 3.56 4.08
C SER A 43 1.98 3.96 4.41
N GLY A 44 2.36 5.20 4.15
CA GLY A 44 3.69 5.72 4.43
C GLY A 44 4.12 5.57 5.90
N LEU A 45 3.16 5.34 6.81
CA LEU A 45 3.37 5.15 8.25
C LEU A 45 3.19 3.69 8.72
N GLY A 46 2.73 2.79 7.85
CA GLY A 46 2.23 1.47 8.22
C GLY A 46 3.09 0.28 7.77
N PRO A 47 2.78 -0.93 8.27
CA PRO A 47 3.39 -2.17 7.81
C PRO A 47 2.93 -2.53 6.38
N ALA A 48 3.75 -3.32 5.68
CA ALA A 48 3.41 -3.83 4.35
C ALA A 48 2.33 -4.93 4.41
N LEU A 49 1.22 -4.70 3.73
CA LEU A 49 0.23 -5.71 3.35
C LEU A 49 0.65 -6.39 2.05
N ARG A 50 0.38 -7.69 1.92
CA ARG A 50 0.78 -8.50 0.77
C ARG A 50 -0.45 -9.00 0.01
N SER A 51 -0.52 -8.70 -1.28
CA SER A 51 -1.60 -9.11 -2.19
C SER A 51 -1.04 -9.73 -3.47
N SER A 52 -1.89 -10.39 -4.26
CA SER A 52 -1.51 -10.88 -5.59
C SER A 52 -1.62 -9.74 -6.63
N PRO A 53 -0.82 -9.76 -7.71
CA PRO A 53 -0.94 -8.79 -8.79
C PRO A 53 -2.34 -8.76 -9.41
N ALA A 54 -3.00 -9.92 -9.54
CA ALA A 54 -4.35 -10.03 -10.06
C ALA A 54 -5.38 -9.35 -9.14
N ALA A 55 -5.26 -9.54 -7.82
CA ALA A 55 -6.15 -8.89 -6.86
C ALA A 55 -5.99 -7.37 -6.87
N LEU A 56 -4.75 -6.87 -6.97
CA LEU A 56 -4.53 -5.42 -7.12
C LEU A 56 -5.14 -4.89 -8.42
N ALA A 57 -4.92 -5.58 -9.55
CA ALA A 57 -5.46 -5.14 -10.84
C ALA A 57 -6.99 -5.05 -10.81
N ASN A 58 -7.65 -6.05 -10.23
CA ASN A 58 -9.10 -6.04 -10.04
C ASN A 58 -9.55 -4.89 -9.13
N PHE A 59 -8.87 -4.66 -8.01
CA PHE A 59 -9.18 -3.54 -7.12
C PHE A 59 -9.05 -2.19 -7.85
N VAL A 60 -7.96 -1.97 -8.58
CA VAL A 60 -7.74 -0.73 -9.33
C VAL A 60 -8.80 -0.54 -10.40
N GLN A 61 -9.24 -1.62 -11.06
CA GLN A 61 -10.29 -1.54 -12.06
C GLN A 61 -11.65 -1.20 -11.42
N ALA A 62 -12.05 -1.91 -10.36
CA ALA A 62 -13.27 -1.61 -9.62
C ALA A 62 -13.30 -0.17 -9.08
N ALA A 63 -12.16 0.31 -8.56
CA ALA A 63 -12.03 1.70 -8.10
C ALA A 63 -12.18 2.71 -9.25
N LYS A 64 -11.72 2.41 -10.46
CA LYS A 64 -11.93 3.26 -11.64
C LYS A 64 -13.38 3.24 -12.12
N ASP A 65 -14.05 2.12 -11.92
CA ASP A 65 -15.45 1.93 -12.30
C ASP A 65 -16.43 2.59 -11.29
N GLY A 66 -15.90 3.14 -10.20
CA GLY A 66 -16.68 3.86 -9.18
C GLY A 66 -17.30 2.96 -8.12
N ASP A 67 -16.93 1.67 -8.06
CA ASP A 67 -17.51 0.67 -7.14
C ASP A 67 -17.34 1.03 -5.65
N PHE A 68 -16.44 1.97 -5.34
CA PHE A 68 -16.12 2.41 -3.97
C PHE A 68 -16.40 3.89 -3.73
N ASP A 69 -17.07 4.59 -4.66
CA ASP A 69 -17.34 6.02 -4.53
C ASP A 69 -18.28 6.32 -3.34
N ASP A 70 -19.13 5.37 -2.96
CA ASP A 70 -19.99 5.44 -1.78
C ASP A 70 -19.21 5.45 -0.45
N LEU A 71 -17.95 4.97 -0.46
CA LEU A 71 -17.05 5.01 0.68
C LEU A 71 -16.36 6.37 0.85
N LEU A 72 -16.49 7.27 -0.12
CA LEU A 72 -15.96 8.62 0.01
C LEU A 72 -16.79 9.40 1.02
N PRO A 73 -16.15 10.15 1.94
CA PRO A 73 -16.89 10.97 2.88
C PRO A 73 -17.75 11.98 2.10
N THR A 74 -19.04 12.02 2.43
CA THR A 74 -19.93 13.07 1.92
C THR A 74 -19.41 14.39 2.45
N ALA A 75 -19.08 15.33 1.55
CA ALA A 75 -18.63 16.66 1.97
C ALA A 75 -19.69 17.31 2.89
N PRO A 76 -19.29 17.99 3.98
CA PRO A 76 -20.20 18.84 4.73
C PRO A 76 -20.67 20.05 3.89
#